data_AF-A0A4S8HXH9-F1
#
_entry.id   AF-A0A4S8HXH9-F1
#
_cell.length_a   1.000
_cell.length_b   1.000
_cell.length_c   1.000
_cell.angle_alpha   90.00
_cell.angle_beta   90.00
_cell.angle_gamma   90.00
#
_symmetry.space_group_name_H-M   'P 1'
#
loop_
_entity.id
_entity.type
_entity.pdbx_description
1 polymer ?
#
loop_
_entity_poly.entity_id
_entity_poly.type
_entity_poly.pdbx_seq_one_letter_code
_entity_poly.pdbx_strand_id
1 'polypeptide(L)'
;MTRAGKHIYAFLDNHLGLYDNPQGLEFCMNLDDSVFVIHPLNPPPEPYVDFGLIYPSNPFDTFVHDFQFAGPRELKALTPAHLWTMYHEGKAEIYCTIVVKIIFYALYFRLTKNNTMIVRDDYDREHELGVVFKTPQQFLEYTQGQFLLKEG
;
A
#
# COMPACT_ATOMS: atom_id res chain seq x y z
N MET A 1 -5.99 9.47 -20.12
CA MET A 1 -6.66 8.17 -19.99
C MET A 1 -6.78 7.40 -21.31
N THR A 2 -6.19 6.20 -21.34
CA THR A 2 -6.24 5.24 -22.48
C THR A 2 -7.61 4.55 -22.59
N ARG A 3 -7.86 3.80 -23.67
CA ARG A 3 -9.09 2.97 -23.79
C ARG A 3 -9.19 1.93 -22.66
N ALA A 4 -8.07 1.27 -22.34
CA ALA A 4 -7.99 0.34 -21.22
C ALA A 4 -8.31 1.05 -19.90
N GLY A 5 -7.69 2.22 -19.67
CA GLY A 5 -7.92 3.02 -18.47
C GLY A 5 -9.39 3.39 -18.27
N LYS A 6 -10.11 3.79 -19.34
CA LYS A 6 -11.56 4.07 -19.25
C LYS A 6 -12.38 2.86 -18.82
N HIS A 7 -12.04 1.66 -19.30
CA HIS A 7 -12.75 0.44 -18.92
C HIS A 7 -12.44 0.01 -17.47
N ILE A 8 -11.21 0.21 -17.02
CA ILE A 8 -10.79 -0.06 -15.64
C ILE A 8 -11.45 0.93 -14.68
N TYR A 9 -11.45 2.22 -15.04
CA TYR A 9 -12.11 3.27 -14.25
C TYR A 9 -13.60 2.96 -14.08
N ALA A 10 -14.31 2.72 -15.20
CA ALA A 10 -15.73 2.37 -15.15
C ALA A 10 -15.98 1.05 -14.39
N PHE A 11 -15.05 0.09 -14.44
CA PHE A 11 -15.16 -1.12 -13.65
C PHE A 11 -15.11 -0.83 -12.15
N LEU A 12 -14.13 -0.04 -11.68
CA LEU A 12 -13.98 0.31 -10.27
C LEU A 12 -15.11 1.21 -9.78
N ASP A 13 -15.54 2.17 -10.60
CA ASP A 13 -16.70 3.04 -10.32
C ASP A 13 -17.99 2.24 -10.11
N ASN A 14 -18.22 1.20 -10.93
CA ASN A 14 -19.34 0.27 -10.73
C ASN A 14 -19.26 -0.55 -9.43
N HIS A 15 -18.10 -0.60 -8.78
CA HIS A 15 -17.90 -1.19 -7.47
C HIS A 15 -17.79 -0.12 -6.37
N LEU A 16 -18.35 1.07 -6.60
CA LEU A 16 -18.31 2.20 -5.66
C LEU A 16 -16.89 2.62 -5.27
N GLY A 17 -15.93 2.39 -6.15
CA GLY A 17 -14.52 2.67 -5.90
C GLY A 17 -13.80 1.61 -5.08
N LEU A 18 -14.44 0.53 -4.61
CA LEU A 18 -13.79 -0.53 -3.84
C LEU A 18 -14.00 -1.91 -4.49
N TYR A 19 -12.92 -2.59 -4.81
CA TYR A 19 -12.97 -3.91 -5.44
C TYR A 19 -11.96 -4.88 -4.82
N ASP A 20 -12.45 -5.97 -4.25
CA ASP A 20 -11.62 -7.11 -3.84
C ASP A 20 -11.48 -8.11 -4.98
N ASN A 21 -10.23 -8.39 -5.37
CA ASN A 21 -9.97 -9.38 -6.39
C ASN A 21 -9.89 -10.81 -5.82
N PRO A 22 -10.01 -11.85 -6.67
CA PRO A 22 -9.95 -13.25 -6.21
C PRO A 22 -8.60 -13.67 -5.61
N GLN A 23 -7.56 -12.86 -5.72
CA GLN A 23 -6.21 -13.11 -5.20
C GLN A 23 -5.99 -12.46 -3.83
N GLY A 24 -7.02 -11.84 -3.24
CA GLY A 24 -6.95 -11.20 -1.93
C GLY A 24 -6.29 -9.83 -1.95
N LEU A 25 -6.44 -9.09 -3.06
CA LEU A 25 -6.02 -7.71 -3.18
C LEU A 25 -7.23 -6.79 -3.23
N GLU A 26 -7.15 -5.70 -2.47
CA GLU A 26 -8.16 -4.66 -2.42
C GLU A 26 -7.72 -3.50 -3.32
N PHE A 27 -8.63 -3.00 -4.13
CA PHE A 27 -8.43 -1.85 -5.01
C PHE A 27 -9.37 -0.74 -4.57
N CYS A 28 -8.83 0.40 -4.15
CA CYS A 28 -9.57 1.56 -3.67
C CYS A 28 -9.31 2.77 -4.56
N MET A 29 -10.34 3.29 -5.22
CA MET A 29 -10.31 4.49 -6.04
C MET A 29 -11.05 5.61 -5.31
N ASN A 30 -10.35 6.71 -5.07
CA ASN A 30 -10.89 7.88 -4.41
C ASN A 30 -11.52 8.85 -5.41
N LEU A 31 -12.26 9.84 -4.88
CA LEU A 31 -12.88 10.93 -5.65
C LEU A 31 -11.88 11.87 -6.33
N ASP A 32 -10.61 11.86 -5.89
CA ASP A 32 -9.52 12.65 -6.49
C ASP A 32 -8.74 11.84 -7.54
N ASP A 33 -9.29 10.72 -8.01
CA ASP A 33 -8.67 9.78 -8.95
C ASP A 33 -7.40 9.10 -8.42
N SER A 34 -7.08 9.21 -7.12
CA SER A 34 -6.05 8.38 -6.51
C SER A 34 -6.52 6.92 -6.39
N VAL A 35 -5.59 5.98 -6.60
CA VAL A 35 -5.83 4.54 -6.47
C VAL A 35 -4.85 3.94 -5.49
N PHE A 36 -5.37 3.17 -4.54
CA PHE A 36 -4.60 2.31 -3.67
C PHE A 36 -4.83 0.86 -4.04
N VAL A 37 -3.76 0.07 -4.11
CA VAL A 37 -3.84 -1.39 -4.19
C VAL A 37 -3.22 -1.95 -2.93
N ILE A 38 -4.01 -2.68 -2.16
CA ILE A 38 -3.65 -3.12 -0.82
C ILE A 38 -3.60 -4.65 -0.78
N HIS A 39 -2.53 -5.17 -0.21
CA HIS A 39 -2.41 -6.57 0.19
C HIS A 39 -2.22 -6.65 1.70
N PRO A 40 -3.29 -6.90 2.48
CA PRO A 40 -3.15 -7.12 3.91
C PRO A 40 -2.48 -8.46 4.19
N LEU A 41 -1.56 -8.47 5.15
CA LEU A 41 -1.03 -9.70 5.74
C LEU A 41 -2.06 -10.24 6.74
N ASN A 42 -2.56 -11.45 6.48
CA ASN A 42 -3.55 -12.10 7.33
C ASN A 42 -3.09 -13.54 7.67
N PRO A 43 -2.93 -13.89 8.95
CA PRO A 43 -3.10 -13.03 10.13
C PRO A 43 -2.01 -11.95 10.24
N PRO A 44 -2.30 -10.81 10.89
CA PRO A 44 -1.28 -9.80 11.18
C PRO A 44 -0.22 -10.32 12.17
N PRO A 45 0.94 -9.65 12.27
CA PRO A 45 2.03 -10.08 13.15
C PRO A 45 1.64 -10.06 14.64
N GLU A 46 0.80 -9.12 15.05
CA GLU A 46 0.27 -9.01 16.42
C GLU A 46 -1.21 -8.62 16.44
N PRO A 47 -1.94 -8.89 17.55
CA PRO A 47 -3.27 -8.32 17.77
C PRO A 47 -3.23 -6.79 17.73
N TYR A 48 -4.27 -6.16 17.19
CA TYR A 48 -4.37 -4.68 17.07
C TYR A 48 -3.36 -4.04 16.13
N VAL A 49 -2.75 -4.84 15.24
CA VAL A 49 -1.86 -4.34 14.19
C VAL A 49 -2.47 -4.68 12.84
N ASP A 50 -2.55 -3.69 11.95
CA ASP A 50 -2.76 -3.93 10.52
C ASP A 50 -1.41 -3.83 9.82
N PHE A 51 -1.08 -4.83 9.01
CA PHE A 51 0.22 -4.91 8.34
C PHE A 51 0.02 -5.42 6.91
N GLY A 52 0.76 -4.89 5.94
CA GLY A 52 0.67 -5.37 4.58
C GLY A 52 1.45 -4.54 3.58
N LEU A 53 1.14 -4.71 2.30
CA LEU A 53 1.64 -3.87 1.22
C LEU A 53 0.56 -2.91 0.74
N ILE A 54 0.98 -1.72 0.36
CA ILE A 54 0.15 -0.73 -0.29
C ILE A 54 0.92 -0.14 -1.47
N TYR A 55 0.29 -0.13 -2.64
CA TYR A 55 0.74 0.67 -3.77
C TYR A 55 -0.16 1.91 -3.83
N PRO A 56 0.35 3.09 -3.46
CA PRO A 56 -0.35 4.35 -3.65
C PRO A 56 -0.06 4.92 -5.04
N SER A 57 -1.08 5.35 -5.76
CA SER A 57 -0.93 6.01 -7.05
C SER A 57 -1.83 7.23 -7.16
N ASN A 58 -1.25 8.34 -7.59
CA ASN A 58 -1.95 9.53 -8.01
C ASN A 58 -1.20 10.16 -9.20
N PRO A 59 -1.83 10.39 -10.37
CA PRO A 59 -3.24 10.14 -10.72
C PRO A 59 -3.54 8.68 -11.15
N PHE A 60 -4.82 8.36 -11.40
CA PHE A 60 -5.30 7.06 -11.89
C PHE A 60 -4.52 6.50 -13.10
N ASP A 61 -4.13 7.37 -14.04
CA ASP A 61 -3.40 6.96 -15.24
C ASP A 61 -2.03 6.32 -14.91
N THR A 62 -1.40 6.71 -13.80
CA THR A 62 -0.14 6.11 -13.31
C THR A 62 -0.37 4.66 -12.89
N PHE A 63 -1.49 4.37 -12.21
CA PHE A 63 -1.88 3.01 -11.82
C PHE A 63 -2.05 2.11 -13.05
N VAL A 64 -2.76 2.58 -14.07
CA VAL A 64 -2.96 1.80 -15.31
C VAL A 64 -1.63 1.54 -16.03
N HIS A 65 -0.75 2.54 -16.07
CA HIS A 65 0.55 2.45 -16.72
C HIS A 65 1.50 1.50 -15.97
N ASP A 66 1.61 1.63 -14.66
CA ASP A 66 2.59 0.91 -13.85
C ASP A 66 2.31 -0.59 -13.79
N PHE A 67 1.04 -0.99 -13.79
CA PHE A 67 0.65 -2.39 -13.93
C PHE A 67 0.48 -2.83 -15.38
N GLN A 68 0.68 -1.94 -16.35
CA GLN A 68 0.55 -2.20 -17.79
C GLN A 68 -0.79 -2.84 -18.18
N PHE A 69 -1.89 -2.41 -17.56
CA PHE A 69 -3.18 -3.06 -17.79
C PHE A 69 -3.72 -2.81 -19.20
N ALA A 70 -4.11 -3.89 -19.88
CA ALA A 70 -4.85 -3.81 -21.13
C ALA A 70 -6.38 -3.81 -20.92
N GLY A 71 -6.87 -4.10 -19.71
CA GLY A 71 -8.28 -4.05 -19.36
C GLY A 71 -8.60 -4.49 -17.92
N PRO A 72 -9.90 -4.73 -17.62
CA PRO A 72 -10.34 -5.14 -16.28
C PRO A 72 -10.04 -6.61 -15.92
N ARG A 73 -9.64 -7.46 -16.88
CA ARG A 73 -9.32 -8.86 -16.58
C ARG A 73 -8.03 -8.96 -15.77
N GLU A 74 -7.14 -8.03 -16.00
CA GLU A 74 -5.83 -7.93 -15.37
C GLU A 74 -5.96 -7.52 -13.90
N LEU A 75 -6.96 -6.71 -13.52
CA LEU A 75 -7.31 -6.46 -12.11
C LEU A 75 -7.59 -7.77 -11.35
N LYS A 76 -8.28 -8.71 -12.00
CA LYS A 76 -8.63 -10.03 -11.42
C LYS A 76 -7.43 -10.97 -11.31
N ALA A 77 -6.43 -10.78 -12.18
CA ALA A 77 -5.26 -11.64 -12.29
C ALA A 77 -4.07 -11.12 -11.46
N LEU A 78 -4.10 -9.87 -11.02
CA LEU A 78 -3.03 -9.28 -10.21
C LEU A 78 -2.91 -10.03 -8.88
N THR A 79 -1.68 -10.44 -8.56
CA THR A 79 -1.38 -11.24 -7.36
C THR A 79 -0.50 -10.45 -6.38
N PRO A 80 -0.45 -10.86 -5.10
CA PRO A 80 0.48 -10.27 -4.13
C PRO A 80 1.94 -10.20 -4.59
N ALA A 81 2.41 -11.15 -5.41
CA ALA A 81 3.77 -11.15 -5.94
C ALA A 81 4.09 -9.93 -6.82
N HIS A 82 3.08 -9.37 -7.50
CA HIS A 82 3.24 -8.15 -8.30
C HIS A 82 3.50 -6.95 -7.37
N LEU A 83 2.76 -6.84 -6.27
CA LEU A 83 2.98 -5.79 -5.26
C LEU A 83 4.34 -5.90 -4.59
N TRP A 84 4.80 -7.12 -4.27
CA TRP A 84 6.15 -7.33 -3.75
C TRP A 84 7.23 -6.90 -4.74
N THR A 85 7.03 -7.18 -6.04
CA THR A 85 7.94 -6.71 -7.09
C THR A 85 7.98 -5.18 -7.11
N MET A 86 6.82 -4.52 -7.07
CA MET A 86 6.72 -3.07 -6.98
C MET A 86 7.36 -2.49 -5.72
N TYR A 87 7.27 -3.17 -4.58
CA TYR A 87 7.96 -2.77 -3.36
C TYR A 87 9.48 -2.77 -3.55
N HIS A 88 10.03 -3.82 -4.17
CA HIS A 88 11.45 -3.90 -4.48
C HIS A 88 11.92 -2.88 -5.53
N GLU A 89 11.02 -2.42 -6.40
CA GLU A 89 11.26 -1.32 -7.34
C GLU A 89 11.12 0.08 -6.72
N GLY A 90 10.65 0.16 -5.47
CA GLY A 90 10.39 1.40 -4.74
C GLY A 90 9.10 2.12 -5.14
N LYS A 91 8.12 1.38 -5.68
CA LYS A 91 6.80 1.88 -6.08
C LYS A 91 5.69 1.53 -5.11
N ALA A 92 5.85 0.47 -4.33
CA ALA A 92 4.94 0.11 -3.24
C ALA A 92 5.62 0.30 -1.89
N GLU A 93 4.81 0.35 -0.84
CA GLU A 93 5.21 0.56 0.54
C GLU A 93 4.70 -0.61 1.38
N ILE A 94 5.43 -0.95 2.44
CA ILE A 94 4.86 -1.73 3.54
C ILE A 94 4.13 -0.74 4.45
N TYR A 95 2.88 -1.01 4.81
CA TYR A 95 2.20 -0.27 5.87
C TYR A 95 2.19 -1.08 7.15
N CYS A 96 2.38 -0.40 8.28
CA CYS A 96 2.21 -0.96 9.61
C CYS A 96 1.40 0.04 10.44
N THR A 97 0.22 -0.38 10.90
CA THR A 97 -0.70 0.45 11.66
C THR A 97 -0.95 -0.17 13.02
N ILE A 98 -0.75 0.60 14.08
CA ILE A 98 -1.15 0.24 15.45
C ILE A 98 -2.54 0.81 15.70
N VAL A 99 -3.47 -0.06 16.11
CA VAL A 99 -4.90 0.25 16.29
C VAL A 99 -5.29 0.10 17.76
N VAL A 100 -5.21 1.19 18.53
CA VAL A 100 -5.56 1.18 19.96
C VAL A 100 -6.82 1.99 20.21
N LYS A 101 -7.94 1.30 20.47
CA LYS A 101 -9.28 1.91 20.64
C LYS A 101 -9.71 2.72 19.41
N ILE A 102 -9.56 4.05 19.47
CA ILE A 102 -9.88 4.99 18.40
C ILE A 102 -8.63 5.61 17.78
N ILE A 103 -7.45 5.25 18.28
CA ILE A 103 -6.16 5.77 17.82
C ILE A 103 -5.64 4.83 16.74
N PHE A 104 -5.37 5.41 15.57
CA PHE A 104 -4.73 4.76 14.44
C PHE A 104 -3.36 5.42 14.23
N TYR A 105 -2.29 4.67 14.41
CA TYR A 105 -0.93 5.14 14.18
C TYR A 105 -0.30 4.35 13.05
N ALA A 106 -0.24 4.93 11.86
CA ALA A 106 0.25 4.28 10.65
C ALA A 106 1.63 4.82 10.26
N LEU A 107 2.53 3.91 9.94
CA LEU A 107 3.78 4.22 9.23
C LEU A 107 3.84 3.44 7.93
N TYR A 108 4.39 4.08 6.90
CA TYR A 108 4.59 3.52 5.58
C TYR A 108 6.10 3.46 5.28
N PHE A 109 6.56 2.34 4.76
CA PHE A 109 7.97 2.03 4.57
C PHE A 109 8.24 1.73 3.10
N ARG A 110 9.05 2.56 2.44
CA ARG A 110 9.40 2.42 1.02
C ARG A 110 10.87 2.08 0.87
N LEU A 111 11.18 1.07 0.06
CA LEU A 111 12.55 0.79 -0.35
C LEU A 111 12.96 1.74 -1.48
N THR A 112 14.13 2.36 -1.40
CA THR A 112 14.67 3.20 -2.48
C THR A 112 15.56 2.39 -3.41
N LYS A 113 15.81 2.93 -4.61
CA LYS A 113 16.77 2.35 -5.58
C LYS A 113 18.20 2.25 -5.05
N ASN A 114 18.55 3.04 -4.04
CA ASN A 114 19.87 3.01 -3.39
C ASN A 114 19.94 2.01 -2.23
N ASN A 115 18.92 1.14 -2.10
CA ASN A 115 18.79 0.20 -0.99
C ASN A 115 18.81 0.91 0.38
N THR A 116 18.18 2.08 0.45
CA THR A 116 17.82 2.78 1.70
C THR A 116 16.31 2.62 1.93
N MET A 117 15.85 2.85 3.15
CA MET A 117 14.44 2.77 3.50
C MET A 117 13.94 4.15 3.91
N ILE A 118 12.88 4.63 3.27
CA ILE A 118 12.18 5.85 3.68
C ILE A 118 10.97 5.44 4.52
N VAL A 119 10.78 6.12 5.65
CA VAL A 119 9.56 6.03 6.45
C VAL A 119 8.75 7.30 6.22
N ARG A 120 7.45 7.12 6.02
CA ARG A 120 6.45 8.18 5.90
C ARG A 120 5.37 7.98 6.96
N ASP A 121 4.91 9.05 7.59
CA ASP A 121 3.74 9.01 8.47
C ASP A 121 2.45 9.44 7.76
N ASP A 122 1.34 9.46 8.49
CA ASP A 122 0.01 9.86 8.02
C ASP A 122 -0.12 11.34 7.65
N TYR A 123 0.91 12.15 7.93
CA TYR A 123 1.01 13.57 7.53
C TYR A 123 2.00 13.78 6.37
N ASP A 124 2.36 12.71 5.65
CA ASP A 124 3.32 12.70 4.55
C ASP A 124 4.73 13.20 4.93
N ARG A 125 5.09 13.15 6.23
CA ARG A 125 6.44 13.49 6.67
C ARG A 125 7.35 12.29 6.43
N GLU A 126 8.34 12.49 5.57
CA GLU A 126 9.31 11.45 5.22
C GLU A 126 10.67 11.64 5.92
N HIS A 127 11.29 10.54 6.33
CA HIS A 127 12.71 10.50 6.70
C HIS A 127 13.37 9.18 6.29
N GLU A 128 14.67 9.23 6.03
CA GLU A 128 15.46 8.03 5.70
C GLU A 128 15.87 7.28 6.98
N LEU A 129 15.77 5.95 6.95
CA LEU A 129 16.37 5.04 7.91
C LEU A 129 17.76 4.63 7.44
N GLY A 130 18.72 4.61 8.37
CA GLY A 130 20.06 4.06 8.12
C GLY A 130 20.10 2.52 7.98
N VAL A 131 18.95 1.85 7.96
CA VAL A 131 18.83 0.38 7.87
C VAL A 131 17.62 0.00 7.03
N VAL A 132 17.70 -1.13 6.34
CA VAL A 132 16.58 -1.72 5.59
C VAL A 132 16.00 -2.88 6.38
N PHE A 133 14.74 -2.77 6.79
CA PHE A 133 14.01 -3.85 7.44
C PHE A 133 13.70 -5.01 6.48
N LYS A 134 13.72 -6.22 7.00
CA LYS A 134 13.60 -7.48 6.27
C LYS A 134 12.53 -8.41 6.82
N THR A 135 12.06 -8.20 8.06
CA THR A 135 11.02 -9.03 8.69
C THR A 135 9.88 -8.17 9.20
N PRO A 136 8.63 -8.67 9.21
CA PRO A 136 7.47 -7.96 9.78
C PRO A 136 7.73 -7.43 11.19
N GLN A 137 8.45 -8.21 12.01
CA GLN A 137 8.80 -7.83 13.38
C GLN A 137 9.61 -6.51 13.45
N GLN A 138 10.53 -6.28 12.53
CA GLN A 138 11.35 -5.04 12.53
C GLN A 138 10.50 -3.80 12.23
N PHE A 139 9.53 -3.92 11.31
CA PHE A 139 8.59 -2.84 11.03
C PHE A 139 7.69 -2.56 12.22
N LEU A 140 7.21 -3.62 12.89
CA LEU A 140 6.38 -3.52 14.08
C LEU A 140 7.12 -2.85 15.24
N GLU A 141 8.31 -3.33 15.60
CA GLU A 141 9.14 -2.79 16.68
C GLU A 141 9.42 -1.30 16.47
N TYR A 142 9.76 -0.93 15.23
CA TYR A 142 9.97 0.47 14.88
C TYR A 142 8.69 1.30 15.05
N THR A 143 7.56 0.81 14.55
CA THR A 143 6.27 1.50 14.62
C THR A 143 5.81 1.66 16.07
N GLN A 144 5.94 0.61 16.90
CA GLN A 144 5.64 0.65 18.33
C GLN A 144 6.52 1.65 19.07
N GLY A 145 7.82 1.68 18.76
CA GLY A 145 8.73 2.67 19.34
C GLY A 145 8.32 4.12 19.01
N GLN A 146 7.93 4.38 17.76
CA GLN A 146 7.47 5.71 17.34
C GLN A 146 6.10 6.09 17.92
N PHE A 147 5.20 5.11 18.09
CA PHE A 147 3.91 5.32 18.75
C PHE A 147 4.08 5.71 20.22
N LEU A 148 4.89 4.95 20.98
CA LEU A 148 5.14 5.23 22.39
C LEU A 148 5.80 6.59 22.64
N LEU A 149 6.61 7.09 21.71
CA LEU A 149 7.23 8.41 21.82
C LEU A 149 6.25 9.57 21.59
N LYS A 150 5.19 9.35 20.82
CA LYS A 150 4.21 10.39 20.44
C LYS A 150 2.94 10.35 21.28
N GLU A 151 2.48 9.16 21.67
CA GLU A 151 1.17 8.91 22.28
C GLU A 151 1.25 8.22 23.66
N GLY A 152 2.45 7.81 24.10
CA GLY A 152 2.70 7.16 25.40
C GLY A 152 3.07 8.16 26.50
#